data_AF-A0AAJ1N6S3-F1
#
_entry.id   AF-A0AAJ1N6S3-F1
#
_cell.length_a   1.000
_cell.length_b   1.000
_cell.length_c   1.000
_cell.angle_alpha   90.00
_cell.angle_beta   90.00
_cell.angle_gamma   90.00
#
_symmetry.space_group_name_H-M   'P 1'
#
loop_
_entity.id
_entity.type
_entity.pdbx_description
1 polymer ?
#
loop_
_entity_poly.entity_id
_entity_poly.type
_entity_poly.pdbx_seq_one_letter_code
_entity_poly.pdbx_strand_id
1 'polypeptide(L)'
;MKGQAKKGGELGVNGEYYKGGQFMPRSASTVKGEHCSTSRKTGKKRRVLIEPGILVEVNHDENAIFARISAFVAVENGFMRQTASAHTVTYYGLETSLPDLIRRYNAGERYC
;
A
#
# COMPACT_ATOMS: atom_id res chain seq x y z
N MET A 1 -5.83 18.39 -13.25
CA MET A 1 -5.56 18.25 -11.80
C MET A 1 -6.58 19.10 -11.09
N LYS A 2 -7.35 18.53 -10.15
CA LYS A 2 -8.35 19.27 -9.37
C LYS A 2 -7.62 20.04 -8.25
N GLY A 3 -7.89 21.34 -8.09
CA GLY A 3 -7.39 22.16 -6.98
C GLY A 3 -6.03 22.87 -7.14
N GLN A 4 -5.40 22.77 -8.32
CA GLN A 4 -4.16 23.49 -8.65
C GLN A 4 -4.38 24.41 -9.84
N ALA A 5 -3.65 25.53 -9.86
CA ALA A 5 -3.64 26.47 -10.98
C ALA A 5 -3.17 25.81 -12.28
N LYS A 6 -3.78 26.19 -13.41
CA LYS A 6 -3.45 25.66 -14.74
C LYS A 6 -1.98 25.84 -15.10
N LYS A 7 -1.47 25.01 -16.02
CA LYS A 7 -0.13 25.17 -16.60
C LYS A 7 -0.03 26.55 -17.27
N GLY A 8 0.88 27.39 -16.79
CA GLY A 8 0.99 28.81 -17.18
C GLY A 8 0.58 29.79 -16.07
N GLY A 9 -0.13 29.32 -15.06
CA GLY A 9 -0.68 30.13 -13.97
C GLY A 9 -2.14 30.50 -14.19
N GLU A 10 -2.80 30.94 -13.12
CA GLU A 10 -4.24 31.25 -13.13
C GLU A 10 -4.58 32.29 -12.05
N LEU A 11 -5.54 33.16 -12.35
CA LEU A 11 -6.09 34.09 -11.37
C LEU A 11 -7.11 33.34 -10.50
N GLY A 12 -6.91 33.33 -9.18
CA GLY A 12 -7.83 32.68 -8.25
C GLY A 12 -9.07 33.50 -7.95
N VAL A 13 -10.04 32.86 -7.29
CA VAL A 13 -11.32 33.48 -6.90
C VAL A 13 -11.11 34.65 -5.92
N ASN A 14 -9.95 34.70 -5.24
CA ASN A 14 -9.55 35.80 -4.39
C ASN A 14 -8.83 36.95 -5.12
N GLY A 15 -8.73 36.90 -6.45
CA GLY A 15 -8.08 37.94 -7.27
C GLY A 15 -6.54 37.86 -7.30
N GLU A 16 -5.93 36.88 -6.64
CA GLU A 16 -4.47 36.68 -6.67
C GLU A 16 -4.04 35.81 -7.85
N TYR A 17 -2.84 36.05 -8.37
CA TYR A 17 -2.25 35.22 -9.43
C TYR A 17 -1.46 34.04 -8.84
N TYR A 18 -1.80 32.83 -9.25
CA TYR A 18 -1.15 31.59 -8.83
C TYR A 18 -0.27 31.05 -9.94
N LYS A 19 0.97 30.65 -9.61
CA LYS A 19 1.87 30.02 -10.59
C LYS A 19 1.33 28.63 -10.97
N GLY A 20 1.61 28.18 -12.19
CA GLY A 20 1.09 26.90 -12.66
C GLY A 20 1.51 25.73 -11.75
N GLY A 21 0.55 24.90 -11.35
CA GLY A 21 0.75 23.82 -10.38
C GLY A 21 0.65 24.24 -8.91
N GLN A 22 0.57 25.54 -8.59
CA GLN A 22 0.34 26.02 -7.23
C GLN A 22 -1.08 25.67 -6.78
N PHE A 23 -1.21 25.17 -5.55
CA PHE A 23 -2.52 24.88 -4.96
C PHE A 23 -3.30 26.17 -4.73
N MET A 24 -4.54 26.17 -5.20
CA MET A 24 -5.42 27.33 -5.04
C MET A 24 -6.15 27.22 -3.69
N PRO A 25 -5.97 28.17 -2.76
CA PRO A 25 -6.75 28.23 -1.54
C PRO A 25 -8.21 28.48 -1.91
N ARG A 26 -9.12 27.69 -1.32
CA ARG A 26 -10.58 27.74 -1.56
C ARG A 26 -11.06 27.28 -2.94
N SER A 27 -10.28 26.52 -3.71
CA SER A 27 -10.92 25.75 -4.78
C SER A 27 -11.93 24.80 -4.14
N ALA A 28 -13.13 24.66 -4.70
CA ALA A 28 -14.14 23.71 -4.21
C ALA A 28 -13.62 22.25 -4.15
N SER A 29 -12.48 22.00 -4.81
CA SER A 29 -11.81 20.70 -4.89
C SER A 29 -10.50 20.62 -4.09
N THR A 30 -10.12 21.63 -3.31
CA THR A 30 -8.90 21.62 -2.48
C THR A 30 -9.29 21.48 -1.02
N VAL A 31 -9.26 20.26 -0.48
CA VAL A 31 -9.43 20.03 0.96
C VAL A 31 -8.08 20.16 1.66
N LYS A 32 -8.00 21.00 2.69
CA LYS A 32 -6.77 21.18 3.48
C LYS A 32 -6.39 19.86 4.15
N GLY A 33 -5.19 19.36 3.85
CA GLY A 33 -4.68 18.07 4.36
C GLY A 33 -4.97 16.86 3.48
N GLU A 34 -5.71 17.05 2.37
CA GLU A 34 -5.90 15.98 1.39
C GLU A 34 -4.65 15.83 0.54
N HIS A 35 -3.91 14.74 0.79
CA HIS A 35 -2.83 14.32 -0.09
C HIS A 35 -3.44 13.65 -1.33
N CYS A 36 -2.98 14.05 -2.52
CA CYS A 36 -3.30 13.33 -3.74
C CYS A 36 -2.77 11.91 -3.56
N SER A 37 -3.64 10.90 -3.45
CA SER A 37 -3.20 9.52 -3.36
C SER A 37 -2.42 9.21 -4.64
N THR A 38 -1.10 9.07 -4.53
CA THR A 38 -0.22 8.71 -5.65
C THR A 38 -0.47 7.28 -6.14
N SER A 39 -1.38 6.56 -5.50
CA SER A 39 -1.97 5.31 -5.98
C SER A 39 -2.89 5.58 -7.18
N ARG A 40 -2.31 5.98 -8.31
CA ARG A 40 -2.86 5.50 -9.57
C ARG A 40 -2.67 4.00 -9.53
N LYS A 41 -3.77 3.24 -9.40
CA LYS A 41 -3.86 1.82 -9.74
C LYS A 41 -3.47 1.67 -11.21
N THR A 42 -2.18 1.75 -11.48
CA THR A 42 -1.64 1.37 -12.76
C THR A 42 -1.63 -0.15 -12.71
N GLY A 43 -2.27 -0.83 -13.67
CA GLY A 43 -2.18 -2.28 -13.85
C GLY A 43 -0.76 -2.76 -14.20
N LYS A 44 0.26 -2.03 -13.76
CA LYS A 44 1.66 -2.39 -13.87
C LYS A 44 1.92 -3.53 -12.90
N LYS A 45 2.62 -4.54 -13.39
CA LYS A 45 3.13 -5.62 -12.56
C LYS A 45 3.96 -5.05 -11.43
N ARG A 46 3.80 -5.62 -10.25
CA ARG A 46 4.52 -5.22 -9.03
C ARG A 46 5.47 -6.33 -8.63
N ARG A 47 6.64 -5.98 -8.12
CA ARG A 47 7.58 -6.95 -7.56
C ARG A 47 7.27 -7.15 -6.08
N VAL A 48 6.99 -8.38 -5.68
CA VAL A 48 6.64 -8.74 -4.30
C VAL A 48 7.48 -9.90 -3.80
N LEU A 49 7.71 -9.94 -2.49
CA LEU A 49 8.39 -11.04 -1.84
C LEU A 49 7.42 -12.23 -1.70
N ILE A 50 7.72 -13.34 -2.38
CA ILE A 50 6.95 -14.58 -2.24
C ILE A 50 7.55 -15.52 -1.20
N GLU A 51 8.86 -15.40 -0.97
CA GLU A 51 9.64 -16.12 0.03
C GLU A 51 10.77 -15.19 0.53
N PRO A 52 11.47 -15.51 1.64
CA PRO A 52 12.61 -14.74 2.10
C PRO A 52 13.66 -14.55 0.99
N GLY A 53 13.89 -13.31 0.58
CA GLY A 53 14.86 -12.97 -0.46
C GLY A 53 14.41 -13.23 -1.91
N ILE A 54 13.22 -13.79 -2.14
CA ILE A 54 12.72 -14.10 -3.49
C ILE A 54 11.66 -13.09 -3.91
N LEU A 55 12.03 -12.23 -4.88
CA LEU A 55 11.16 -11.22 -5.48
C LEU A 55 10.62 -11.68 -6.84
N VAL A 56 9.29 -11.70 -7.00
CA VAL A 56 8.63 -12.08 -8.26
C VAL A 56 7.68 -10.98 -8.72
N GLU A 57 7.56 -10.81 -10.04
CA GLU A 57 6.55 -9.96 -10.64
C GLU A 57 5.18 -10.62 -10.59
N VAL A 58 4.24 -9.98 -9.90
CA VAL A 58 2.85 -10.43 -9.79
C VAL A 58 1.91 -9.41 -10.42
N ASN A 59 0.74 -9.89 -10.81
CA ASN A 59 -0.33 -9.00 -11.24
C ASN A 59 -0.80 -8.14 -10.05
N HIS A 60 -1.45 -7.03 -10.36
CA HIS A 60 -1.92 -6.10 -9.32
C HIS A 60 -2.91 -6.78 -8.35
N ASP A 61 -3.64 -7.79 -8.81
CA ASP A 61 -4.73 -8.42 -8.07
C ASP A 61 -4.28 -9.61 -7.23
N GLU A 62 -3.04 -10.08 -7.39
CA GLU A 62 -2.49 -11.21 -6.65
C GLU A 62 -1.72 -10.72 -5.42
N ASN A 63 -2.06 -11.18 -4.22
CA ASN A 63 -1.33 -10.84 -3.00
C ASN A 63 -0.46 -11.99 -2.51
N ALA A 64 0.85 -11.78 -2.48
CA ALA A 64 1.77 -12.76 -1.92
C ALA A 64 1.55 -12.89 -0.39
N ILE A 65 1.38 -14.13 0.08
CA ILE A 65 1.17 -14.44 1.50
C ILE A 65 2.35 -13.91 2.32
N PHE A 66 3.57 -14.27 1.91
CA PHE A 66 4.78 -13.86 2.63
C PHE A 66 4.91 -12.33 2.73
N ALA A 67 4.75 -11.60 1.63
CA ALA A 67 4.80 -10.13 1.65
C ALA A 67 3.77 -9.49 2.61
N ARG A 68 2.62 -10.13 2.82
CA ARG A 68 1.56 -9.62 3.70
C ARG A 68 1.90 -9.76 5.18
N ILE A 69 2.55 -10.86 5.57
CA ILE A 69 2.77 -11.21 6.97
C ILE A 69 4.24 -11.30 7.38
N SER A 70 5.18 -10.90 6.52
CA SER A 70 6.64 -11.02 6.75
C SER A 70 7.13 -10.35 8.04
N ALA A 71 6.43 -9.34 8.54
CA ALA A 71 6.76 -8.67 9.80
C ALA A 71 6.42 -9.50 11.05
N PHE A 72 5.60 -10.55 10.92
CA PHE A 72 5.07 -11.35 12.02
C PHE A 72 5.58 -12.79 12.04
N VAL A 73 6.31 -13.20 11.01
CA VAL A 73 6.73 -14.58 10.79
C VAL A 73 8.20 -14.68 10.39
N ALA A 74 8.80 -15.84 10.66
CA ALA A 74 10.07 -16.26 10.10
C ALA A 74 9.87 -17.59 9.37
N VAL A 75 10.73 -17.87 8.38
CA VAL A 75 10.78 -19.16 7.70
C VAL A 75 12.03 -19.88 8.17
N GLU A 76 11.85 -20.97 8.91
CA GLU A 76 12.91 -21.79 9.47
C GLU A 76 12.79 -23.20 8.90
N ASN A 77 13.86 -23.72 8.29
CA ASN A 77 13.87 -25.04 7.65
C ASN A 77 12.74 -25.25 6.62
N GLY A 78 12.36 -24.18 5.90
CA GLY A 78 11.28 -24.21 4.91
C GLY A 78 9.87 -24.08 5.49
N PHE A 79 9.72 -24.00 6.81
CA PHE A 79 8.43 -23.83 7.48
C PHE A 79 8.27 -22.41 8.01
N MET A 80 7.16 -21.77 7.66
CA MET A 80 6.76 -20.50 8.22
C MET A 80 6.23 -20.69 9.64
N ARG A 81 6.72 -19.86 10.57
CA ARG A 81 6.33 -19.82 11.97
C ARG A 81 6.09 -18.39 12.42
N GLN A 82 5.11 -18.20 13.29
CA GLN A 82 4.87 -16.91 13.94
C GLN A 82 6.01 -16.59 14.91
N THR A 83 6.55 -15.39 14.80
CA THR A 83 7.58 -14.85 15.72
C THR A 83 7.05 -13.66 16.52
N ALA A 84 5.99 -13.00 16.06
CA ALA A 84 5.37 -11.89 16.77
C ALA A 84 4.61 -12.36 18.02
N SER A 85 4.62 -11.52 19.06
CA SER A 85 3.85 -11.75 20.28
C SER A 85 2.34 -11.73 20.02
N ALA A 86 1.57 -12.45 20.84
CA ALA A 86 0.10 -12.43 20.75
C ALA A 86 -0.47 -11.01 20.82
N HIS A 87 0.04 -10.16 21.71
CA HIS A 87 -0.38 -8.77 21.83
C HIS A 87 -0.19 -7.98 20.52
N THR A 88 0.93 -8.21 19.83
CA THR A 88 1.18 -7.59 18.53
C THR A 88 0.18 -8.09 17.48
N VAL A 89 -0.09 -9.39 17.43
CA VAL A 89 -1.07 -9.96 16.48
C VAL A 89 -2.47 -9.39 16.72
N THR A 90 -2.86 -9.22 17.99
CA THR A 90 -4.11 -8.56 18.40
C THR A 90 -4.16 -7.10 17.98
N TYR A 91 -3.10 -6.35 18.25
CA TYR A 91 -3.03 -4.93 17.91
C TYR A 91 -3.25 -4.68 16.40
N TYR A 92 -2.75 -5.58 15.54
CA TYR A 92 -2.95 -5.51 14.09
C TYR A 92 -4.21 -6.24 13.59
N GLY A 93 -5.02 -6.83 14.47
CA GLY A 93 -6.26 -7.53 14.11
C GLY A 93 -6.05 -8.80 13.28
N LEU A 94 -4.92 -9.48 13.46
CA LEU A 94 -4.52 -10.62 12.63
C LEU A 94 -4.83 -11.99 13.26
N GLU A 95 -5.46 -12.03 14.43
CA GLU A 95 -5.79 -13.21 15.25
C GLU A 95 -6.25 -14.42 14.43
N THR A 96 -7.23 -14.20 13.56
CA THR A 96 -7.88 -15.26 12.79
C THR A 96 -7.15 -15.53 11.47
N SER A 97 -6.59 -14.48 10.87
CA SER A 97 -6.01 -14.57 9.52
C SER A 97 -4.57 -15.08 9.52
N LEU A 98 -3.76 -14.74 10.53
CA LEU A 98 -2.36 -15.11 10.57
C LEU A 98 -2.16 -16.63 10.63
N PRO A 99 -2.86 -17.40 11.49
CA PRO A 99 -2.72 -18.85 11.52
C PRO A 99 -3.13 -19.52 10.20
N ASP A 100 -4.20 -19.04 9.56
CA ASP A 100 -4.64 -19.58 8.27
C ASP A 100 -3.63 -19.28 7.15
N LEU A 101 -3.09 -18.07 7.09
CA LEU A 101 -2.06 -17.69 6.11
C LEU A 101 -0.77 -18.51 6.30
N ILE A 102 -0.34 -18.76 7.54
CA ILE A 102 0.79 -19.63 7.84
C ILE A 102 0.51 -21.06 7.37
N ARG A 103 -0.68 -21.59 7.67
CA ARG A 103 -1.11 -22.93 7.24
C ARG A 103 -1.08 -23.06 5.71
N ARG A 104 -1.64 -22.09 4.99
CA ARG A 104 -1.66 -22.05 3.52
C ARG A 104 -0.24 -21.97 2.93
N TYR A 105 0.60 -21.12 3.51
CA TYR A 105 2.01 -21.02 3.09
C TYR A 105 2.75 -22.36 3.24
N ASN A 106 2.59 -23.01 4.38
CA ASN A 106 3.21 -24.30 4.68
C ASN A 106 2.62 -25.45 3.83
N ALA A 107 1.40 -25.29 3.30
CA ALA A 107 0.80 -26.19 2.32
C ALA A 107 1.31 -25.98 0.88
N GLY A 108 2.20 -25.00 0.66
CA GLY A 108 2.79 -24.69 -0.65
C GLY A 108 2.10 -23.53 -1.38
N GLU A 109 1.05 -22.94 -0.82
CA GLU A 109 0.43 -21.76 -1.41
C GLU A 109 1.34 -20.53 -1.25
N ARG A 110 1.36 -19.65 -2.23
CA ARG A 110 2.16 -18.40 -2.19
C ARG A 110 1.31 -17.15 -2.31
N TYR A 111 0.04 -17.28 -2.71
CA TYR A 111 -0.85 -16.17 -3.01
C TYR A 111 -2.19 -16.30 -2.27
N CYS A 112 -2.80 -15.15 -1.94
CA CYS A 112 -4.09 -15.02 -1.27
C CYS A 112 -4.94 -13.91 -1.88
#